data_AF-A0A1I4MYV6-F1
#
_entry.id   AF-A0A1I4MYV6-F1
#
_cell.length_a   1.000
_cell.length_b   1.000
_cell.length_c   1.000
_cell.angle_alpha   90.00
_cell.angle_beta   90.00
_cell.angle_gamma   90.00
#
_symmetry.space_group_name_H-M   'P 1'
#
loop_
_entity.id
_entity.type
_entity.pdbx_description
1 polymer ?
#
loop_
_entity_poly.entity_id
_entity_poly.type
_entity_poly.pdbx_seq_one_letter_code
_entity_poly.pdbx_strand_id
1 'polypeptide(L)'
;MILSRITRALMLAIVASSTSAQAGVITDFLDRIGGCRKPLHESFSYEISPYTPKPYGKALSDWTEADMNDFRAYFVACQARRPNWDSMGAADRADEIRRIDTAMAELRYKVGDARASSARQRADEATGAERQRRAETERRAEAEAAAQQAQIVPSEQHERTRRNEAARGKVVQLLKELLAFTQNELAALPPAEQLVRLDGYLARMEAVERETAGTPAAAPLAAMLGPTRTLRDQVAAAQSRREALNPSQPNTSVSAGPYTDFEMLGQRVVSAMTNPMQREAFRTSLAQGIDFNVGVSAIEPTPTGWLVQLSGRLGMPGTPGQGFFCRVERHDAPSVAVLRTVTPPHDIVHVTAPDTEEFVLESRPLLARIVFGPCRITVPSDRSLGSAITRFGRGTSALPPQPNSAEQTGEETDAPVAPSSAGLNCTTRPPRNDAQRAMAHRIRQVWAIPEALRADASLLLTFAVTLNYDAEVTAPLHLVRSQSQTATPAQLQAAVEAGHRAIGEAAPFPELGTFAGGTMQVDLTPCD
;
A
#
# COMPACT_ATOMS: atom_id res chain seq x y z
N MET A 1 3.74 8.91 -46.72
CA MET A 1 3.69 7.49 -46.29
C MET A 1 4.63 6.55 -47.04
N ILE A 2 5.14 6.89 -48.24
CA ILE A 2 6.03 6.00 -49.03
C ILE A 2 7.52 6.13 -48.64
N LEU A 3 7.98 7.30 -48.19
CA LEU A 3 9.39 7.52 -47.82
C LEU A 3 9.86 6.78 -46.55
N SER A 4 8.95 6.42 -45.63
CA SER A 4 9.32 5.73 -44.36
C SER A 4 9.53 4.22 -44.55
N ARG A 5 9.01 3.63 -45.63
CA ARG A 5 9.24 2.21 -45.96
C ARG A 5 10.57 1.97 -46.68
N ILE A 6 11.10 2.98 -47.37
CA ILE A 6 12.38 2.91 -48.09
C ILE A 6 13.56 2.92 -47.10
N THR A 7 13.45 3.64 -45.99
CA THR A 7 14.51 3.71 -44.96
C THR A 7 14.67 2.42 -44.15
N ARG A 8 13.59 1.64 -43.95
CA ARG A 8 13.67 0.30 -43.32
C ARG A 8 14.21 -0.77 -44.26
N ALA A 9 13.95 -0.67 -45.57
CA ALA A 9 14.53 -1.56 -46.56
C ALA A 9 16.04 -1.32 -46.74
N LEU A 10 16.50 -0.07 -46.63
CA LEU A 10 17.93 0.27 -46.74
C LEU A 10 18.76 -0.18 -45.52
N MET A 11 18.17 -0.20 -44.31
CA MET A 11 18.86 -0.73 -43.11
C MET A 11 18.92 -2.26 -43.06
N LEU A 12 17.98 -2.99 -43.69
CA LEU A 12 18.08 -4.46 -43.82
C LEU A 12 19.14 -4.88 -44.85
N ALA A 13 19.44 -4.04 -45.85
CA ALA A 13 20.46 -4.32 -46.85
C ALA A 13 21.90 -4.23 -46.29
N ILE A 14 22.13 -3.53 -45.17
CA ILE A 14 23.47 -3.37 -44.58
C ILE A 14 23.89 -4.61 -43.77
N VAL A 15 22.95 -5.45 -43.31
CA VAL A 15 23.26 -6.72 -42.61
C VAL A 15 23.64 -7.85 -43.59
N ALA A 16 23.28 -7.73 -44.88
CA ALA A 16 23.69 -8.70 -45.92
C ALA A 16 25.13 -8.51 -46.41
N SER A 17 25.84 -7.49 -45.92
CA SER A 17 27.22 -7.14 -46.34
C SER A 17 28.31 -8.03 -45.75
N SER A 18 27.97 -9.03 -44.93
CA SER A 18 28.95 -9.93 -44.29
C SER A 18 29.49 -11.03 -45.22
N THR A 19 28.94 -11.17 -46.43
CA THR A 19 29.41 -12.12 -47.44
C THR A 19 30.71 -11.68 -48.13
N SER A 20 30.98 -10.38 -48.24
CA SER A 20 32.20 -9.87 -48.90
C SER A 20 33.46 -10.01 -48.04
N ALA A 21 33.34 -9.98 -46.71
CA ALA A 21 34.46 -10.17 -45.79
C ALA A 21 34.96 -11.63 -45.73
N GLN A 22 34.08 -12.61 -45.99
CA GLN A 22 34.42 -14.04 -45.94
C GLN A 22 35.19 -14.52 -47.18
N ALA A 23 34.97 -13.89 -48.33
CA ALA A 23 35.73 -14.18 -49.55
C ALA A 23 37.23 -13.86 -49.39
N GLY A 24 37.56 -12.76 -48.70
CA GLY A 24 38.93 -12.32 -48.43
C GLY A 24 39.76 -13.33 -47.62
N VAL A 25 39.11 -14.01 -46.66
CA VAL A 25 39.75 -15.02 -45.82
C VAL A 25 40.20 -16.24 -46.64
N ILE A 26 39.38 -16.68 -47.61
CA ILE A 26 39.68 -17.85 -48.45
C ILE A 26 40.75 -17.49 -49.49
N THR A 27 40.73 -16.27 -50.04
CA THR A 27 41.76 -15.79 -50.99
C THR A 27 43.14 -15.67 -50.37
N ASP A 28 43.25 -15.26 -49.10
CA ASP A 28 44.54 -15.21 -48.39
C ASP A 28 45.14 -16.60 -48.13
N PHE A 29 44.29 -17.63 -47.93
CA PHE A 29 44.74 -19.02 -47.83
C PHE A 29 45.20 -19.59 -49.18
N LEU A 30 44.50 -19.23 -50.26
CA LEU A 30 44.84 -19.62 -51.63
C LEU A 30 46.22 -19.10 -52.05
N ASP A 31 46.63 -17.94 -51.52
CA ASP A 31 47.91 -17.32 -51.82
C ASP A 31 49.10 -17.91 -51.04
N ARG A 32 48.86 -18.48 -49.85
CA ARG A 32 49.90 -19.13 -49.04
C ARG A 32 50.28 -20.53 -49.51
N ILE A 33 49.36 -21.24 -50.16
CA ILE A 33 49.61 -22.59 -50.71
C ILE A 33 50.18 -22.41 -52.14
N GLY A 34 51.45 -22.01 -52.20
CA GLY A 34 52.12 -21.52 -53.40
C GLY A 34 51.92 -22.38 -54.66
N GLY A 35 51.57 -21.70 -55.76
CA GLY A 35 51.65 -22.22 -57.13
C GLY A 35 50.34 -22.68 -57.76
N CYS A 36 49.24 -22.77 -57.00
CA CYS A 36 47.92 -23.19 -57.50
C CYS A 36 46.96 -21.99 -57.66
N ARG A 37 47.37 -20.94 -58.39
CA ARG A 37 46.49 -19.81 -58.73
C ARG A 37 45.75 -20.06 -60.06
N LYS A 38 44.47 -19.69 -60.11
CA LYS A 38 43.84 -19.11 -61.33
C LYS A 38 43.41 -17.67 -61.02
N PRO A 39 43.24 -16.79 -62.03
CA PRO A 39 43.15 -15.34 -61.85
C PRO A 39 41.84 -14.99 -61.14
N LEU A 40 41.95 -14.37 -59.97
CA LEU A 40 40.81 -14.01 -59.13
C LEU A 40 40.18 -12.65 -59.47
N HIS A 41 40.56 -12.01 -60.58
CA HIS A 41 40.27 -10.58 -60.75
C HIS A 41 39.15 -10.17 -61.71
N GLU A 42 38.51 -11.06 -62.49
CA GLU A 42 37.52 -10.57 -63.49
C GLU A 42 36.21 -11.34 -63.64
N SER A 43 35.92 -12.38 -62.87
CA SER A 43 34.69 -13.16 -63.10
C SER A 43 33.99 -13.60 -61.83
N PHE A 44 33.31 -12.64 -61.19
CA PHE A 44 31.99 -12.91 -60.59
C PHE A 44 30.92 -12.98 -61.70
N SER A 45 31.18 -13.81 -62.72
CA SER A 45 30.25 -14.09 -63.82
C SER A 45 30.07 -15.59 -63.93
N TYR A 46 28.96 -16.08 -63.37
CA TYR A 46 28.14 -17.27 -63.72
C TYR A 46 28.68 -18.51 -64.46
N GLU A 47 29.98 -18.73 -64.64
CA GLU A 47 30.53 -19.93 -65.29
C GLU A 47 31.52 -20.65 -64.37
N ILE A 48 30.98 -21.67 -63.70
CA ILE A 48 31.69 -22.56 -62.79
C ILE A 48 32.60 -23.48 -63.61
N SER A 49 33.93 -23.38 -63.41
CA SER A 49 34.88 -24.37 -63.93
C SER A 49 34.56 -25.77 -63.37
N PRO A 50 34.52 -26.83 -64.20
CA PRO A 50 34.18 -28.20 -63.78
C PRO A 50 35.19 -28.83 -62.80
N TYR A 51 36.30 -28.16 -62.51
CA TYR A 51 37.35 -28.61 -61.60
C TYR A 51 37.42 -27.84 -60.28
N THR A 52 36.45 -26.95 -60.01
CA THR A 52 36.36 -26.23 -58.73
C THR A 52 35.65 -27.13 -57.70
N PRO A 53 36.27 -27.46 -56.54
CA PRO A 53 35.61 -28.23 -55.48
C PRO A 53 34.26 -27.62 -55.08
N LYS A 54 33.28 -28.42 -54.66
CA LYS A 54 31.93 -27.93 -54.34
C LYS A 54 31.74 -27.44 -52.88
N PRO A 55 32.59 -26.55 -52.33
CA PRO A 55 32.08 -25.62 -51.33
C PRO A 55 32.08 -24.15 -51.77
N TYR A 56 32.57 -23.80 -52.96
CA TYR A 56 32.48 -22.43 -53.46
C TYR A 56 31.00 -22.06 -53.70
N GLY A 57 30.46 -21.25 -52.78
CA GLY A 57 29.05 -20.81 -52.74
C GLY A 57 28.36 -21.02 -51.38
N LYS A 58 28.92 -21.85 -50.49
CA LYS A 58 28.41 -22.02 -49.12
C LYS A 58 29.06 -21.02 -48.16
N ALA A 59 28.30 -20.48 -47.21
CA ALA A 59 28.87 -19.69 -46.12
C ALA A 59 29.82 -20.58 -45.28
N LEU A 60 30.90 -20.01 -44.74
CA LEU A 60 31.89 -20.78 -43.97
C LEU A 60 31.28 -21.50 -42.75
N SER A 61 30.20 -20.98 -42.18
CA SER A 61 29.45 -21.65 -41.12
C SER A 61 28.86 -23.01 -41.54
N ASP A 62 28.61 -23.19 -42.82
CA ASP A 62 27.87 -24.32 -43.39
C ASP A 62 28.80 -25.37 -44.01
N TRP A 63 30.11 -25.13 -43.97
CA TRP A 63 31.12 -26.08 -44.46
C TRP A 63 31.18 -27.29 -43.54
N THR A 64 31.11 -28.49 -44.11
CA THR A 64 31.22 -29.76 -43.39
C THR A 64 32.65 -30.30 -43.39
N GLU A 65 32.94 -31.33 -42.60
CA GLU A 65 34.25 -32.02 -42.68
C GLU A 65 34.47 -32.66 -44.07
N ALA A 66 33.40 -33.08 -44.76
CA ALA A 66 33.49 -33.55 -46.14
C ALA A 66 33.93 -32.42 -47.08
N ASP A 67 33.34 -31.23 -46.94
CA ASP A 67 33.75 -30.04 -47.71
C ASP A 67 35.23 -29.68 -47.46
N MET A 68 35.69 -29.80 -46.20
CA MET A 68 37.10 -29.57 -45.83
C MET A 68 38.05 -30.62 -46.44
N ASN A 69 37.65 -31.88 -46.46
CA ASN A 69 38.45 -32.95 -47.04
C ASN A 69 38.53 -32.84 -48.57
N ASP A 70 37.43 -32.48 -49.23
CA ASP A 70 37.39 -32.21 -50.67
C ASP A 70 38.28 -31.01 -51.02
N PHE A 71 38.25 -29.96 -50.19
CA PHE A 71 39.10 -28.79 -50.35
C PHE A 71 40.58 -29.13 -50.21
N ARG A 72 40.95 -29.95 -49.22
CA ARG A 72 42.32 -30.46 -49.05
C ARG A 72 42.77 -31.30 -50.24
N ALA A 73 41.93 -32.24 -50.68
CA ALA A 73 42.24 -33.16 -51.78
C ALA A 73 42.57 -32.40 -53.07
N TYR A 74 41.89 -31.28 -53.32
CA TYR A 74 42.17 -30.40 -54.44
C TYR A 74 43.59 -29.82 -54.42
N PHE A 75 44.06 -29.28 -53.29
CA PHE A 75 45.42 -28.73 -53.22
C PHE A 75 46.50 -29.79 -53.36
N VAL A 76 46.29 -30.97 -52.77
CA VAL A 76 47.20 -32.10 -52.93
C VAL A 76 47.26 -32.52 -54.39
N ALA A 77 46.12 -32.64 -55.06
CA ALA A 77 46.05 -32.96 -56.48
C ALA A 77 46.68 -31.89 -57.37
N CYS A 78 46.59 -30.61 -56.98
CA CYS A 78 47.22 -29.51 -57.70
C CYS A 78 48.75 -29.51 -57.56
N GLN A 79 49.29 -29.70 -56.35
CA GLN A 79 50.74 -29.82 -56.14
C GLN A 79 51.33 -31.01 -56.92
N ALA A 80 50.61 -32.13 -56.96
CA ALA A 80 51.01 -33.32 -57.71
C ALA A 80 51.13 -33.11 -59.23
N ARG A 81 50.55 -32.03 -59.79
CA ARG A 81 50.65 -31.69 -61.22
C ARG A 81 51.86 -30.81 -61.57
N ARG A 82 52.68 -30.43 -60.59
CA ARG A 82 53.86 -29.60 -60.85
C ARG A 82 54.90 -30.38 -61.66
N PRO A 83 55.53 -29.77 -62.68
CA PRO A 83 56.51 -30.48 -63.54
C PRO A 83 57.69 -31.09 -62.77
N ASN A 84 58.04 -30.49 -61.62
CA ASN A 84 59.13 -30.96 -60.78
C ASN A 84 58.68 -31.92 -59.67
N TRP A 85 57.39 -32.25 -59.54
CA TRP A 85 56.86 -33.04 -58.42
C TRP A 85 57.50 -34.43 -58.32
N ASP A 86 57.65 -35.12 -59.45
CA ASP A 86 58.26 -36.46 -59.47
C ASP A 86 59.78 -36.43 -59.30
N SER A 87 60.41 -35.29 -59.64
CA SER A 87 61.84 -35.04 -59.41
C SER A 87 62.14 -34.54 -57.99
N MET A 88 61.12 -34.13 -57.22
CA MET A 88 61.28 -33.72 -55.83
C MET A 88 61.50 -34.96 -54.94
N GLY A 89 62.43 -34.84 -54.00
CA GLY A 89 62.67 -35.87 -53.00
C GLY A 89 61.40 -36.18 -52.18
N ALA A 90 61.31 -37.39 -51.62
CA ALA A 90 60.16 -37.78 -50.79
C ALA A 90 59.98 -36.85 -49.56
N ALA A 91 61.09 -36.33 -49.00
CA ALA A 91 61.07 -35.39 -47.89
C ALA A 91 60.43 -34.04 -48.28
N ASP A 92 60.77 -33.49 -49.45
CA ASP A 92 60.24 -32.21 -49.93
C ASP A 92 58.75 -32.32 -50.28
N ARG A 93 58.32 -33.44 -50.88
CA ARG A 93 56.89 -33.71 -51.11
C ARG A 93 56.10 -33.81 -49.80
N ALA A 94 56.68 -34.43 -48.77
CA ALA A 94 56.05 -34.51 -47.46
C ALA A 94 55.97 -33.12 -46.77
N ASP A 95 56.95 -32.23 -46.97
CA ASP A 95 56.89 -30.86 -46.45
C ASP A 95 55.79 -30.03 -47.13
N GLU A 96 55.62 -30.14 -48.45
CA GLU A 96 54.52 -29.45 -49.15
C GLU A 96 53.13 -29.94 -48.72
N ILE A 97 52.96 -31.25 -48.48
CA ILE A 97 51.71 -31.79 -47.92
C ILE A 97 51.49 -31.25 -46.49
N ARG A 98 52.54 -31.15 -45.68
CA ARG A 98 52.46 -30.60 -44.32
C ARG A 98 52.03 -29.13 -44.32
N ARG A 99 52.49 -28.33 -45.28
CA ARG A 99 52.05 -26.93 -45.43
C ARG A 99 50.56 -26.84 -45.77
N ILE A 100 50.06 -27.72 -46.63
CA ILE A 100 48.61 -27.84 -46.91
C ILE A 100 47.87 -28.20 -45.61
N ASP A 101 48.34 -29.19 -44.86
CA ASP A 101 47.69 -29.63 -43.62
C ASP A 101 47.63 -28.52 -42.55
N THR A 102 48.69 -27.73 -42.41
CA THR A 102 48.72 -26.56 -41.53
C THR A 102 47.69 -25.51 -41.95
N ALA A 103 47.62 -25.17 -43.24
CA ALA A 103 46.62 -24.24 -43.76
C ALA A 103 45.18 -24.76 -43.57
N MET A 104 44.95 -26.06 -43.74
CA MET A 104 43.66 -26.70 -43.48
C MET A 104 43.28 -26.66 -42.00
N ALA A 105 44.24 -26.77 -41.07
CA ALA A 105 44.00 -26.64 -39.64
C ALA A 105 43.54 -25.22 -39.26
N GLU A 106 44.18 -24.18 -39.82
CA GLU A 106 43.75 -22.80 -39.61
C GLU A 106 42.35 -22.53 -40.22
N LEU A 107 42.05 -23.11 -41.38
CA LEU A 107 40.73 -23.00 -42.00
C LEU A 107 39.65 -23.69 -41.15
N ARG A 108 39.93 -24.86 -40.55
CA ARG A 108 39.00 -25.53 -39.62
C ARG A 108 38.67 -24.65 -38.42
N TYR A 109 39.67 -23.96 -37.87
CA TYR A 109 39.46 -23.00 -36.78
C TYR A 109 38.51 -21.86 -37.21
N LYS A 110 38.72 -21.28 -38.39
CA LYS A 110 37.85 -20.20 -38.90
C LYS A 110 36.42 -20.67 -39.22
N VAL A 111 36.24 -21.91 -39.70
CA VAL A 111 34.91 -22.53 -39.87
C VAL A 111 34.22 -22.68 -38.51
N GLY A 112 34.95 -23.10 -37.47
CA GLY A 112 34.44 -23.16 -36.10
C GLY A 112 33.97 -21.80 -35.57
N ASP A 113 34.76 -20.75 -35.79
CA ASP A 113 34.41 -19.38 -35.38
C ASP A 113 33.21 -18.80 -36.17
N ALA A 114 33.14 -19.08 -37.47
CA ALA A 114 31.99 -18.73 -38.31
C ALA A 114 30.69 -19.41 -37.83
N ARG A 115 30.77 -20.67 -37.36
CA ARG A 115 29.61 -21.36 -36.76
C ARG A 115 29.20 -20.74 -35.44
N ALA A 116 30.16 -20.41 -34.58
CA ALA A 116 29.89 -19.80 -33.28
C ALA A 116 29.23 -18.41 -33.42
N SER A 117 29.73 -17.59 -34.34
CA SER A 117 29.13 -16.28 -34.65
C SER A 117 27.72 -16.40 -35.25
N SER A 118 27.50 -17.30 -36.21
CA SER A 118 26.17 -17.58 -36.76
C SER A 118 25.17 -18.07 -35.70
N ALA A 119 25.62 -18.90 -34.74
CA ALA A 119 24.79 -19.35 -33.63
C ALA A 119 24.40 -18.19 -32.69
N ARG A 120 25.34 -17.28 -32.38
CA ARG A 120 25.07 -16.08 -31.57
C ARG A 120 24.05 -15.17 -32.26
N GLN A 121 24.22 -14.91 -33.54
CA GLN A 121 23.29 -14.07 -34.30
C GLN A 121 21.86 -14.62 -34.26
N ARG A 122 21.68 -15.93 -34.44
CA ARG A 122 20.35 -16.57 -34.34
C ARG A 122 19.74 -16.46 -32.94
N ALA A 123 20.57 -16.55 -31.89
CA ALA A 123 20.11 -16.38 -30.51
C ALA A 123 19.66 -14.93 -30.22
N ASP A 124 20.40 -13.95 -30.75
CA ASP A 124 20.07 -12.53 -30.61
C ASP A 124 18.78 -12.18 -31.37
N GLU A 125 18.61 -12.70 -32.59
CA GLU A 125 17.38 -12.53 -33.38
C GLU A 125 16.16 -13.16 -32.69
N ALA A 126 16.31 -14.36 -32.11
CA ALA A 126 15.25 -15.00 -31.33
C ALA A 126 14.86 -14.18 -30.08
N THR A 127 15.86 -13.64 -29.38
CA THR A 127 15.64 -12.77 -28.21
C THR A 127 14.95 -11.47 -28.61
N GLY A 128 15.33 -10.88 -29.75
CA GLY A 128 14.69 -9.69 -30.30
C GLY A 128 13.22 -9.93 -30.66
N ALA A 129 12.90 -11.06 -31.29
CA ALA A 129 11.54 -11.44 -31.64
C ALA A 129 10.66 -11.64 -30.40
N GLU A 130 11.19 -12.26 -29.35
CA GLU A 130 10.48 -12.46 -28.07
C GLU A 130 10.17 -11.13 -27.37
N ARG A 131 11.11 -10.19 -27.36
CA ARG A 131 10.87 -8.83 -26.83
C ARG A 131 9.75 -8.11 -27.58
N GLN A 132 9.71 -8.23 -28.92
CA GLN A 132 8.66 -7.62 -29.72
C GLN A 132 7.28 -8.20 -29.43
N ARG A 133 7.18 -9.53 -29.24
CA ARG A 133 5.92 -10.19 -28.86
C ARG A 133 5.40 -9.69 -27.51
N ARG A 134 6.28 -9.57 -26.51
CA ARG A 134 5.90 -9.01 -25.20
C ARG A 134 5.38 -7.58 -25.31
N ALA A 135 6.10 -6.73 -26.02
CA ALA A 135 5.69 -5.33 -26.24
C ALA A 135 4.39 -5.18 -27.05
N GLU A 136 4.05 -6.14 -27.92
CA GLU A 136 2.74 -6.15 -28.59
C GLU A 136 1.62 -6.62 -27.66
N THR A 137 1.91 -7.61 -26.81
CA THR A 137 0.95 -8.13 -25.82
C THR A 137 0.60 -7.06 -24.79
N GLU A 138 1.60 -6.34 -24.28
CA GLU A 138 1.41 -5.19 -23.37
C GLU A 138 0.54 -4.11 -24.01
N ARG A 139 0.82 -3.72 -25.27
CA ARG A 139 0.01 -2.72 -25.98
C ARG A 139 -1.45 -3.14 -26.19
N ARG A 140 -1.72 -4.43 -26.39
CA ARG A 140 -3.10 -4.94 -26.48
C ARG A 140 -3.80 -4.87 -25.12
N ALA A 141 -3.12 -5.27 -24.04
CA ALA A 141 -3.66 -5.18 -22.69
C ALA A 141 -3.97 -3.72 -22.28
N GLU A 142 -3.08 -2.77 -22.62
CA GLU A 142 -3.31 -1.33 -22.38
C GLU A 142 -4.51 -0.80 -23.19
N ALA A 143 -4.65 -1.21 -24.45
CA ALA A 143 -5.78 -0.82 -25.28
C ALA A 143 -7.12 -1.38 -24.76
N GLU A 144 -7.13 -2.61 -24.26
CA GLU A 144 -8.31 -3.22 -23.64
C GLU A 144 -8.68 -2.53 -22.31
N ALA A 145 -7.69 -2.20 -21.47
CA ALA A 145 -7.92 -1.44 -20.24
C ALA A 145 -8.47 -0.03 -20.52
N ALA A 146 -7.93 0.65 -21.53
CA ALA A 146 -8.43 1.97 -21.95
C ALA A 146 -9.86 1.89 -22.52
N ALA A 147 -10.19 0.84 -23.27
CA ALA A 147 -11.54 0.62 -23.78
C ALA A 147 -12.55 0.36 -22.66
N GLN A 148 -12.17 -0.38 -21.62
CA GLN A 148 -13.01 -0.60 -20.43
C GLN A 148 -13.24 0.70 -19.66
N GLN A 149 -12.20 1.52 -19.47
CA GLN A 149 -12.35 2.83 -18.82
C GLN A 149 -13.24 3.78 -19.61
N ALA A 150 -13.14 3.79 -20.95
CA ALA A 150 -13.96 4.64 -21.80
C ALA A 150 -15.48 4.31 -21.71
N GLN A 151 -15.85 3.10 -21.30
CA GLN A 151 -17.26 2.70 -21.11
C GLN A 151 -17.82 3.11 -19.74
N ILE A 152 -16.99 3.35 -18.73
CA ILE A 152 -17.41 3.67 -17.35
C ILE A 152 -17.71 5.18 -17.18
N VAL A 153 -16.94 6.04 -17.87
CA VAL A 153 -17.06 7.50 -17.76
C VAL A 153 -18.45 8.06 -18.14
N PRO A 154 -19.13 7.58 -19.21
CA PRO A 154 -20.45 8.10 -19.59
C PRO A 154 -21.55 7.77 -18.58
N SER A 155 -21.48 6.60 -17.92
CA SER A 155 -22.47 6.19 -16.91
C SER A 155 -22.34 7.01 -15.62
N GLU A 156 -21.12 7.27 -15.15
CA GLU A 156 -20.92 8.10 -13.97
C GLU A 156 -21.35 9.55 -14.20
N GLN A 157 -21.14 10.07 -15.43
CA GLN A 157 -21.54 11.42 -15.78
C GLN A 157 -23.06 11.58 -15.90
N HIS A 158 -23.77 10.56 -16.43
CA HIS A 158 -25.24 10.55 -16.42
C HIS A 158 -25.83 10.48 -15.01
N GLU A 159 -25.26 9.64 -14.13
CA GLU A 159 -25.71 9.57 -12.74
C GLU A 159 -25.48 10.88 -11.99
N ARG A 160 -24.32 11.53 -12.18
CA ARG A 160 -24.04 12.85 -11.57
C ARG A 160 -25.04 13.91 -12.02
N THR A 161 -25.37 13.97 -13.31
CA THR A 161 -26.36 14.92 -13.84
C THR A 161 -27.74 14.68 -13.23
N ARG A 162 -28.19 13.41 -13.17
CA ARG A 162 -29.48 13.06 -12.55
C ARG A 162 -29.54 13.41 -11.05
N ARG A 163 -28.46 13.16 -10.30
CA ARG A 163 -28.37 13.54 -8.88
C ARG A 163 -28.41 15.06 -8.70
N ASN A 164 -27.71 15.81 -9.55
CA ASN A 164 -27.71 17.27 -9.51
C ASN A 164 -29.10 17.86 -9.82
N GLU A 165 -29.84 17.31 -10.78
CA GLU A 165 -31.20 17.75 -11.10
C GLU A 165 -32.19 17.46 -9.97
N ALA A 166 -32.12 16.26 -9.37
CA ALA A 166 -32.94 15.89 -8.22
C ALA A 166 -32.65 16.79 -6.99
N ALA A 167 -31.37 17.06 -6.73
CA ALA A 167 -30.92 17.99 -5.69
C ALA A 167 -31.50 19.41 -5.93
N ARG A 168 -31.37 19.93 -7.15
CA ARG A 168 -31.89 21.25 -7.52
C ARG A 168 -33.40 21.37 -7.30
N GLY A 169 -34.17 20.34 -7.65
CA GLY A 169 -35.63 20.32 -7.43
C GLY A 169 -36.01 20.44 -5.96
N LYS A 170 -35.35 19.66 -5.08
CA LYS A 170 -35.57 19.71 -3.63
C LYS A 170 -35.24 21.08 -3.04
N VAL A 171 -34.10 21.65 -3.44
CA VAL A 171 -33.64 22.97 -2.95
C VAL A 171 -34.61 24.08 -3.33
N VAL A 172 -35.03 24.14 -4.60
CA VAL A 172 -35.94 25.19 -5.09
C VAL A 172 -37.28 25.14 -4.36
N GLN A 173 -37.83 23.94 -4.17
CA GLN A 173 -39.09 23.76 -3.46
C GLN A 173 -39.01 24.24 -2.01
N LEU A 174 -37.96 23.87 -1.28
CA LEU A 174 -37.77 24.25 0.12
C LEU A 174 -37.58 25.77 0.28
N LEU A 175 -36.80 26.39 -0.60
CA LEU A 175 -36.61 27.84 -0.59
C LEU A 175 -37.91 28.60 -0.89
N LYS A 176 -38.73 28.08 -1.82
CA LYS A 176 -40.04 28.66 -2.13
C LYS A 176 -40.98 28.62 -0.93
N GLU A 177 -41.01 27.50 -0.21
CA GLU A 177 -41.81 27.36 1.02
C GLU A 177 -41.35 28.34 2.11
N LEU A 178 -40.03 28.45 2.33
CA LEU A 178 -39.47 29.37 3.32
C LEU A 178 -39.77 30.84 2.98
N LEU A 179 -39.65 31.22 1.71
CA LEU A 179 -40.00 32.56 1.25
C LEU A 179 -41.49 32.84 1.43
N ALA A 180 -42.36 31.89 1.08
CA ALA A 180 -43.80 32.05 1.28
C ALA A 180 -44.16 32.23 2.77
N PHE A 181 -43.55 31.44 3.65
CA PHE A 181 -43.74 31.55 5.09
C PHE A 181 -43.26 32.90 5.65
N THR A 182 -42.02 33.29 5.33
CA THR A 182 -41.42 34.53 5.85
C THR A 182 -42.14 35.80 5.35
N GLN A 183 -42.68 35.78 4.13
CA GLN A 183 -43.38 36.93 3.55
C GLN A 183 -44.86 37.03 3.94
N ASN A 184 -45.57 35.90 4.05
CA ASN A 184 -47.03 35.92 4.16
C ASN A 184 -47.58 35.47 5.51
N GLU A 185 -46.87 34.59 6.22
CA GLU A 185 -47.41 33.90 7.42
C GLU A 185 -46.73 34.34 8.71
N LEU A 186 -45.44 34.68 8.66
CA LEU A 186 -44.62 34.92 9.85
C LEU A 186 -45.20 36.01 10.76
N ALA A 187 -45.67 37.13 10.19
CA ALA A 187 -46.20 38.26 10.96
C ALA A 187 -47.57 37.97 11.62
N ALA A 188 -48.31 36.97 11.12
CA ALA A 188 -49.65 36.62 11.60
C ALA A 188 -49.63 35.61 12.76
N LEU A 189 -48.50 34.94 12.99
CA LEU A 189 -48.38 33.87 13.99
C LEU A 189 -47.92 34.39 15.37
N PRO A 190 -48.29 33.72 16.47
CA PRO A 190 -47.68 33.95 17.78
C PRO A 190 -46.17 33.63 17.78
N PRO A 191 -45.33 34.33 18.57
CA PRO A 191 -43.87 34.14 18.57
C PRO A 191 -43.40 32.70 18.83
N ALA A 192 -44.07 31.97 19.73
CA ALA A 192 -43.74 30.57 20.01
C ALA A 192 -43.96 29.67 18.77
N GLU A 193 -45.03 29.91 18.00
CA GLU A 193 -45.30 29.17 16.77
C GLU A 193 -44.36 29.58 15.63
N GLN A 194 -43.96 30.86 15.57
CA GLN A 194 -42.93 31.34 14.64
C GLN A 194 -41.60 30.61 14.84
N LEU A 195 -41.15 30.45 16.10
CA LEU A 195 -39.91 29.75 16.42
C LEU A 195 -39.96 28.27 16.04
N VAL A 196 -41.04 27.57 16.36
CA VAL A 196 -41.19 26.14 16.00
C VAL A 196 -41.15 25.95 14.48
N ARG A 197 -41.83 26.84 13.73
CA ARG A 197 -41.81 26.80 12.26
C ARG A 197 -40.41 27.11 11.72
N LEU A 198 -39.73 28.15 12.22
CA LEU A 198 -38.37 28.52 11.81
C LEU A 198 -37.34 27.42 12.11
N ASP A 199 -37.40 26.82 13.30
CA ASP A 199 -36.54 25.69 13.69
C ASP A 199 -36.80 24.48 12.78
N GLY A 200 -38.06 24.23 12.40
CA GLY A 200 -38.42 23.23 11.39
C GLY A 200 -37.85 23.52 10.00
N TYR A 201 -37.89 24.77 9.53
CA TYR A 201 -37.27 25.17 8.26
C TYR A 201 -35.74 25.05 8.30
N LEU A 202 -35.10 25.46 9.40
CA LEU A 202 -33.65 25.32 9.60
C LEU A 202 -33.22 23.85 9.56
N ALA A 203 -33.92 22.97 10.28
CA ALA A 203 -33.64 21.54 10.28
C ALA A 203 -33.78 20.92 8.88
N ARG A 204 -34.81 21.30 8.12
CA ARG A 204 -34.98 20.84 6.72
C ARG A 204 -33.89 21.38 5.80
N MET A 205 -33.49 22.64 5.94
CA MET A 205 -32.42 23.22 5.13
C MET A 205 -31.07 22.54 5.42
N GLU A 206 -30.74 22.28 6.68
CA GLU A 206 -29.50 21.56 7.06
C GLU A 206 -29.51 20.09 6.63
N ALA A 207 -30.69 19.45 6.58
CA ALA A 207 -30.82 18.09 6.05
C ALA A 207 -30.61 18.07 4.52
N VAL A 208 -31.26 18.97 3.78
CA VAL A 208 -31.11 19.06 2.32
C VAL A 208 -29.70 19.53 1.94
N GLU A 209 -29.08 20.42 2.70
CA GLU A 209 -27.67 20.81 2.50
C GLU A 209 -26.74 19.60 2.61
N ARG A 210 -26.91 18.75 3.64
CA ARG A 210 -26.13 17.52 3.79
C ARG A 210 -26.37 16.52 2.65
N GLU A 211 -27.62 16.36 2.20
CA GLU A 211 -27.96 15.49 1.06
C GLU A 211 -27.40 16.00 -0.27
N THR A 212 -27.20 17.31 -0.39
CA THR A 212 -26.76 17.98 -1.63
C THR A 212 -25.30 18.46 -1.56
N ALA A 213 -24.57 18.05 -0.52
CA ALA A 213 -23.19 18.43 -0.30
C ALA A 213 -22.30 18.06 -1.51
N GLY A 214 -21.51 19.02 -1.98
CA GLY A 214 -20.67 18.85 -3.18
C GLY A 214 -21.39 19.06 -4.52
N THR A 215 -22.68 19.40 -4.51
CA THR A 215 -23.40 19.82 -5.73
C THR A 215 -23.49 21.36 -5.80
N PRO A 216 -23.59 21.95 -7.00
CA PRO A 216 -23.79 23.40 -7.15
C PRO A 216 -25.15 23.87 -6.59
N ALA A 217 -26.09 22.95 -6.33
CA ALA A 217 -27.39 23.25 -5.77
C ALA A 217 -27.36 23.57 -4.26
N ALA A 218 -26.26 23.27 -3.54
CA ALA A 218 -26.14 23.55 -2.11
C ALA A 218 -25.89 25.04 -1.80
N ALA A 219 -25.26 25.79 -2.72
CA ALA A 219 -24.87 27.18 -2.46
C ALA A 219 -26.04 28.12 -2.11
N PRO A 220 -27.21 28.06 -2.79
CA PRO A 220 -28.38 28.86 -2.40
C PRO A 220 -28.94 28.53 -1.00
N LEU A 221 -28.85 27.26 -0.55
CA LEU A 221 -29.27 26.89 0.81
C LEU A 221 -28.34 27.48 1.86
N ALA A 222 -27.02 27.34 1.66
CA ALA A 222 -26.03 27.91 2.57
C ALA A 222 -26.19 29.43 2.71
N ALA A 223 -26.48 30.12 1.60
CA ALA A 223 -26.75 31.56 1.60
C ALA A 223 -28.00 31.96 2.41
N MET A 224 -29.00 31.07 2.51
CA MET A 224 -30.27 31.33 3.22
C MET A 224 -30.27 30.85 4.69
N LEU A 225 -29.40 29.91 5.05
CA LEU A 225 -29.26 29.42 6.43
C LEU A 225 -28.87 30.54 7.41
N GLY A 226 -27.88 31.37 7.05
CA GLY A 226 -27.43 32.48 7.89
C GLY A 226 -28.55 33.49 8.21
N PRO A 227 -29.20 34.08 7.19
CA PRO A 227 -30.32 35.00 7.39
C PRO A 227 -31.48 34.39 8.20
N THR A 228 -31.79 33.10 7.98
CA THR A 228 -32.89 32.43 8.70
C THR A 228 -32.56 32.20 10.17
N ARG A 229 -31.30 31.87 10.51
CA ARG A 229 -30.83 31.79 11.91
C ARG A 229 -30.91 33.16 12.60
N THR A 230 -30.46 34.21 11.93
CA THR A 230 -30.55 35.58 12.46
C THR A 230 -32.00 35.99 12.74
N LEU A 231 -32.92 35.67 11.84
CA LEU A 231 -34.35 35.93 12.04
C LEU A 231 -34.90 35.17 13.26
N ARG A 232 -34.56 33.88 13.39
CA ARG A 232 -34.94 33.04 14.53
C ARG A 232 -34.42 33.62 15.85
N ASP A 233 -33.17 34.06 15.89
CA ASP A 233 -32.57 34.65 17.09
C ASP A 233 -33.22 35.99 17.47
N GLN A 234 -33.61 36.80 16.48
CA GLN A 234 -34.36 38.04 16.72
C GLN A 234 -35.74 37.78 17.34
N VAL A 235 -36.47 36.78 16.82
CA VAL A 235 -37.78 36.37 17.37
C VAL A 235 -37.63 35.82 18.78
N ALA A 236 -36.62 34.97 19.02
CA ALA A 236 -36.33 34.41 20.34
C ALA A 236 -35.98 35.51 21.36
N ALA A 237 -35.11 36.45 20.99
CA ALA A 237 -34.75 37.58 21.85
C ALA A 237 -35.94 38.52 22.13
N ALA A 238 -36.89 38.66 21.19
CA ALA A 238 -38.12 39.41 21.43
C ALA A 238 -39.07 38.66 22.39
N GLN A 239 -39.15 37.33 22.29
CA GLN A 239 -39.92 36.49 23.20
C GLN A 239 -39.33 36.49 24.62
N SER A 240 -38.02 36.28 24.78
CA SER A 240 -37.37 36.31 26.10
C SER A 240 -37.49 37.67 26.77
N ARG A 241 -37.49 38.78 26.01
CA ARG A 241 -37.79 40.12 26.57
C ARG A 241 -39.23 40.27 27.05
N ARG A 242 -40.20 39.61 26.41
CA ARG A 242 -41.60 39.57 26.84
C ARG A 242 -41.82 38.62 28.02
N GLU A 243 -41.10 37.51 28.08
CA GLU A 243 -41.13 36.55 29.19
C GLU A 243 -40.38 37.08 30.43
N ALA A 244 -39.31 37.86 30.26
CA ALA A 244 -38.65 38.56 31.37
C ALA A 244 -39.56 39.60 32.05
N LEU A 245 -40.59 40.08 31.35
CA LEU A 245 -41.64 40.93 31.91
C LEU A 245 -42.74 40.11 32.62
N ASN A 246 -42.65 38.76 32.63
CA ASN A 246 -43.57 37.82 33.30
C ASN A 246 -42.78 36.64 33.91
N PRO A 247 -42.17 36.80 35.11
CA PRO A 247 -41.29 35.79 35.67
C PRO A 247 -42.11 34.68 36.34
N SER A 248 -42.30 33.56 35.65
CA SER A 248 -42.85 32.34 36.24
C SER A 248 -42.35 31.10 35.50
N GLN A 249 -41.03 30.83 35.52
CA GLN A 249 -40.42 29.47 35.58
C GLN A 249 -38.90 29.52 35.27
N PRO A 250 -38.04 28.84 36.05
CA PRO A 250 -36.62 28.72 35.75
C PRO A 250 -36.34 27.45 34.92
N ASN A 251 -35.61 27.58 33.81
CA ASN A 251 -34.97 26.46 33.12
C ASN A 251 -33.45 26.53 33.32
N THR A 252 -32.88 25.39 33.71
CA THR A 252 -31.47 25.14 33.98
C THR A 252 -30.68 24.94 32.67
N SER A 253 -29.81 25.90 32.31
CA SER A 253 -28.75 25.69 31.32
C SER A 253 -27.48 25.19 32.02
N VAL A 254 -27.03 23.98 31.68
CA VAL A 254 -25.75 23.42 32.16
C VAL A 254 -24.60 24.16 31.46
N SER A 255 -23.67 24.71 32.24
CA SER A 255 -22.46 25.38 31.76
C SER A 255 -21.48 24.34 31.21
N ALA A 256 -20.85 24.60 30.07
CA ALA A 256 -19.65 23.88 29.67
C ALA A 256 -18.62 24.02 30.80
N GLY A 257 -18.13 22.90 31.33
CA GLY A 257 -17.15 22.90 32.43
C GLY A 257 -15.85 23.60 32.06
N PRO A 258 -14.94 23.88 33.02
CA PRO A 258 -13.72 24.66 32.81
C PRO A 258 -12.64 23.92 31.99
N TYR A 259 -12.89 22.67 31.60
CA TYR A 259 -11.95 21.83 30.85
C TYR A 259 -12.54 21.52 29.48
N THR A 260 -11.78 21.79 28.42
CA THR A 260 -12.18 21.52 27.04
C THR A 260 -11.62 20.21 26.49
N ASP A 261 -10.64 19.61 27.18
CA ASP A 261 -10.05 18.33 26.82
C ASP A 261 -9.46 17.60 28.04
N PHE A 262 -9.19 16.31 27.85
CA PHE A 262 -8.65 15.43 28.88
C PHE A 262 -7.19 15.72 29.23
N GLU A 263 -6.41 16.32 28.32
CA GLU A 263 -4.99 16.61 28.56
C GLU A 263 -4.84 17.72 29.60
N MET A 264 -5.60 18.80 29.47
CA MET A 264 -5.66 19.89 30.45
C MET A 264 -6.13 19.39 31.82
N LEU A 265 -7.14 18.53 31.84
CA LEU A 265 -7.62 17.90 33.07
C LEU A 265 -6.50 17.06 33.74
N GLY A 266 -5.77 16.26 32.96
CA GLY A 266 -4.63 15.48 33.44
C GLY A 266 -3.49 16.33 34.01
N GLN A 267 -3.09 17.39 33.31
CA GLN A 267 -2.05 18.32 33.78
C GLN A 267 -2.43 19.00 35.10
N ARG A 268 -3.72 19.33 35.28
CA ARG A 268 -4.23 19.93 36.52
C ARG A 268 -4.24 18.95 37.68
N VAL A 269 -4.54 17.67 37.47
CA VAL A 269 -4.39 16.65 38.50
C VAL A 269 -2.94 16.53 38.95
N VAL A 270 -1.98 16.43 38.03
CA VAL A 270 -0.55 16.32 38.38
C VAL A 270 -0.11 17.53 39.22
N SER A 271 -0.56 18.73 38.84
CA SER A 271 -0.26 19.96 39.57
C SER A 271 -0.90 19.97 40.97
N ALA A 272 -2.15 19.50 41.10
CA ALA A 272 -2.86 19.39 42.38
C ALA A 272 -2.28 18.28 43.29
N MET A 273 -1.75 17.20 42.73
CA MET A 273 -1.07 16.13 43.47
C MET A 273 0.28 16.58 44.02
N THR A 274 1.00 17.44 43.28
CA THR A 274 2.33 17.94 43.65
C THR A 274 2.28 19.20 44.52
N ASN A 275 1.15 19.93 44.53
CA ASN A 275 0.98 21.15 45.32
C ASN A 275 -0.35 21.15 46.12
N PRO A 276 -0.30 21.02 47.46
CA PRO A 276 -1.48 21.00 48.32
C PRO A 276 -2.35 22.27 48.20
N MET A 277 -1.76 23.42 47.90
CA MET A 277 -2.53 24.68 47.75
C MET A 277 -3.40 24.69 46.49
N GLN A 278 -3.06 23.91 45.47
CA GLN A 278 -3.84 23.82 44.23
C GLN A 278 -4.96 22.77 44.32
N ARG A 279 -4.94 21.91 45.34
CA ARG A 279 -5.90 20.81 45.50
C ARG A 279 -7.34 21.30 45.67
N GLU A 280 -7.56 22.30 46.51
CA GLU A 280 -8.91 22.79 46.78
C GLU A 280 -9.47 23.61 45.60
N ALA A 281 -8.62 24.41 44.95
CA ALA A 281 -8.98 25.11 43.72
C ALA A 281 -9.35 24.10 42.60
N PHE A 282 -8.58 23.03 42.48
CA PHE A 282 -8.84 21.96 41.52
C PHE A 282 -10.15 21.21 41.82
N ARG A 283 -10.39 20.85 43.08
CA ARG A 283 -11.67 20.26 43.52
C ARG A 283 -12.85 21.17 43.17
N THR A 284 -12.73 22.47 43.43
CA THR A 284 -13.79 23.45 43.14
C THR A 284 -14.05 23.59 41.64
N SER A 285 -13.01 23.55 40.80
CA SER A 285 -13.20 23.57 39.34
C SER A 285 -13.86 22.30 38.81
N LEU A 286 -13.64 21.14 39.43
CA LEU A 286 -14.30 19.89 39.05
C LEU A 286 -15.81 19.89 39.36
N ALA A 287 -16.25 20.69 40.34
CA ALA A 287 -17.66 20.85 40.68
C ALA A 287 -18.47 21.62 39.61
N GLN A 288 -17.79 22.19 38.61
CA GLN A 288 -18.42 22.83 37.45
C GLN A 288 -18.69 21.82 36.32
N GLY A 289 -18.35 20.54 36.52
CA GLY A 289 -18.60 19.48 35.56
C GLY A 289 -17.56 19.39 34.44
N ILE A 290 -17.82 18.48 33.51
CA ILE A 290 -17.01 18.22 32.31
C ILE A 290 -17.91 18.08 31.09
N ASP A 291 -17.42 18.50 29.93
CA ASP A 291 -18.11 18.36 28.65
C ASP A 291 -17.10 18.27 27.48
N PHE A 292 -16.62 17.07 27.17
CA PHE A 292 -15.62 16.85 26.11
C PHE A 292 -15.55 15.41 25.61
N ASN A 293 -14.82 15.20 24.51
CA ASN A 293 -14.55 13.88 23.94
C ASN A 293 -13.37 13.21 24.64
N VAL A 294 -13.53 11.92 24.98
CA VAL A 294 -12.55 11.16 25.75
C VAL A 294 -12.54 9.68 25.34
N GLY A 295 -11.38 9.05 25.35
CA GLY A 295 -11.27 7.62 25.12
C GLY A 295 -11.76 6.81 26.34
N VAL A 296 -12.21 5.58 26.11
CA VAL A 296 -12.67 4.67 27.17
C VAL A 296 -11.64 3.56 27.36
N SER A 297 -11.07 3.41 28.56
CA SER A 297 -10.08 2.37 28.85
C SER A 297 -10.68 1.07 29.40
N ALA A 298 -11.76 1.17 30.17
CA ALA A 298 -12.47 0.02 30.74
C ALA A 298 -13.92 0.38 31.06
N ILE A 299 -14.79 -0.64 31.14
CA ILE A 299 -16.19 -0.50 31.55
C ILE A 299 -16.47 -1.58 32.59
N GLU A 300 -16.83 -1.17 33.80
CA GLU A 300 -17.12 -2.07 34.91
C GLU A 300 -18.61 -1.98 35.30
N PRO A 301 -19.34 -3.10 35.39
CA PRO A 301 -20.72 -3.08 35.87
C PRO A 301 -20.76 -2.82 37.38
N THR A 302 -21.70 -1.99 37.82
CA THR A 302 -21.97 -1.70 39.24
C THR A 302 -23.43 -2.00 39.59
N PRO A 303 -23.80 -2.07 40.89
CA PRO A 303 -25.19 -2.30 41.28
C PRO A 303 -26.17 -1.24 40.73
N THR A 304 -25.72 0.01 40.62
CA THR A 304 -26.53 1.16 40.20
C THR A 304 -26.37 1.55 38.73
N GLY A 305 -25.47 0.89 37.99
CA GLY A 305 -25.23 1.19 36.58
C GLY A 305 -23.88 0.67 36.08
N TRP A 306 -23.08 1.55 35.47
CA TRP A 306 -21.75 1.25 34.97
C TRP A 306 -20.76 2.31 35.42
N LEU A 307 -19.54 1.87 35.73
CA LEU A 307 -18.39 2.73 35.98
C LEU A 307 -17.48 2.65 34.75
N VAL A 308 -17.39 3.75 34.02
CA VAL A 308 -16.61 3.87 32.79
C VAL A 308 -15.28 4.53 33.15
N GLN A 309 -14.17 3.84 32.93
CA GLN A 309 -12.85 4.41 33.12
C GLN A 309 -12.45 5.20 31.88
N LEU A 310 -12.11 6.47 32.08
CA LEU A 310 -11.75 7.40 31.02
C LEU A 310 -10.24 7.32 30.77
N SER A 311 -9.85 7.12 29.50
CA SER A 311 -8.46 6.93 29.11
C SER A 311 -7.75 8.27 28.91
N GLY A 312 -6.77 8.51 29.78
CA GLY A 312 -5.66 9.42 29.53
C GLY A 312 -4.71 9.39 30.71
N ARG A 313 -3.46 9.78 30.47
CA ARG A 313 -2.29 9.43 31.29
C ARG A 313 -2.38 9.94 32.73
N LEU A 314 -2.95 9.14 33.62
CA LEU A 314 -2.70 9.13 35.06
C LEU A 314 -2.54 7.67 35.50
N GLY A 315 -1.31 7.29 35.84
CA GLY A 315 -0.97 5.94 36.27
C GLY A 315 -0.60 4.99 35.13
N MET A 316 -0.01 3.85 35.50
CA MET A 316 0.25 2.75 34.57
C MET A 316 -1.09 2.12 34.17
N PRO A 317 -1.29 1.76 32.88
CA PRO A 317 -2.43 0.97 32.45
C PRO A 317 -2.56 -0.28 33.34
N GLY A 318 -3.75 -0.53 33.89
CA GLY A 318 -4.02 -1.72 34.71
C GLY A 318 -3.82 -1.57 36.22
N THR A 319 -3.64 -0.35 36.75
CA THR A 319 -3.66 -0.12 38.21
C THR A 319 -5.12 -0.01 38.69
N PRO A 320 -5.68 -0.99 39.44
CA PRO A 320 -7.08 -0.96 39.83
C PRO A 320 -7.41 0.28 40.67
N GLY A 321 -8.51 0.95 40.37
CA GLY A 321 -9.01 2.08 41.17
C GLY A 321 -8.34 3.44 40.93
N GLN A 322 -7.41 3.56 39.96
CA GLN A 322 -6.78 4.84 39.60
C GLN A 322 -7.31 5.42 38.30
N GLY A 323 -7.41 6.75 38.25
CA GLY A 323 -7.77 7.53 37.08
C GLY A 323 -9.07 8.31 37.23
N PHE A 324 -9.61 8.70 36.09
CA PHE A 324 -10.89 9.37 35.98
C PHE A 324 -11.96 8.37 35.59
N PHE A 325 -13.09 8.46 36.26
CA PHE A 325 -14.21 7.56 36.06
C PHE A 325 -15.48 8.37 35.84
N CYS A 326 -16.40 7.74 35.14
CA CYS A 326 -17.67 8.33 34.77
C CYS A 326 -18.77 7.33 35.12
N ARG A 327 -19.69 7.73 36.00
CA ARG A 327 -20.78 6.88 36.49
C ARG A 327 -22.00 7.08 35.62
N VAL A 328 -22.39 6.03 34.90
CA VAL A 328 -23.60 6.01 34.07
C VAL A 328 -24.67 5.22 34.80
N GLU A 329 -25.83 5.82 35.00
CA GLU A 329 -26.94 5.20 35.70
C GLU A 329 -27.57 4.07 34.87
N ARG A 330 -28.08 3.03 35.55
CA ARG A 330 -28.76 1.90 34.90
C ARG A 330 -29.92 2.32 34.00
N HIS A 331 -30.57 3.44 34.31
CA HIS A 331 -31.80 3.90 33.67
C HIS A 331 -31.55 4.88 32.51
N ASP A 332 -30.31 5.31 32.28
CA ASP A 332 -29.95 6.18 31.16
C ASP A 332 -29.80 5.35 29.86
N ALA A 333 -30.94 4.90 29.32
CA ALA A 333 -30.99 4.06 28.13
C ALA A 333 -30.18 4.61 26.93
N PRO A 334 -30.17 5.93 26.64
CA PRO A 334 -29.29 6.51 25.63
C PRO A 334 -27.80 6.26 25.87
N SER A 335 -27.29 6.55 27.05
CA SER A 335 -25.87 6.35 27.38
C SER A 335 -25.49 4.87 27.37
N VAL A 336 -26.39 4.01 27.84
CA VAL A 336 -26.21 2.55 27.83
C VAL A 336 -26.17 1.99 26.41
N ALA A 337 -27.00 2.50 25.52
CA ALA A 337 -26.99 2.10 24.12
C ALA A 337 -25.65 2.44 23.46
N VAL A 338 -25.07 3.61 23.77
CA VAL A 338 -23.72 3.98 23.30
C VAL A 338 -22.67 3.06 23.93
N LEU A 339 -22.69 2.85 25.25
CA LEU A 339 -21.71 1.99 25.94
C LEU A 339 -21.68 0.55 25.43
N ARG A 340 -22.81 -0.01 25.02
CA ARG A 340 -22.86 -1.35 24.40
C ARG A 340 -22.12 -1.46 23.07
N THR A 341 -21.87 -0.32 22.41
CA THR A 341 -21.12 -0.26 21.15
C THR A 341 -19.63 0.03 21.36
N VAL A 342 -19.24 0.41 22.58
CA VAL A 342 -17.86 0.77 22.94
C VAL A 342 -17.05 -0.50 23.21
N THR A 343 -15.89 -0.60 22.57
CA THR A 343 -14.87 -1.63 22.74
C THR A 343 -13.61 -0.98 23.34
N PRO A 344 -13.46 -0.96 24.68
CA PRO A 344 -12.24 -0.45 25.31
C PRO A 344 -11.00 -1.27 24.86
N PRO A 345 -9.80 -0.67 24.78
CA PRO A 345 -9.45 0.69 25.17
C PRO A 345 -9.51 1.73 24.01
N HIS A 346 -10.10 1.38 22.86
CA HIS A 346 -9.84 2.08 21.59
C HIS A 346 -10.92 3.08 21.15
N ASP A 347 -12.08 3.08 21.81
CA ASP A 347 -13.21 3.89 21.41
C ASP A 347 -13.28 5.23 22.14
N ILE A 348 -13.69 6.27 21.40
CA ILE A 348 -13.89 7.64 21.88
C ILE A 348 -15.37 7.90 22.03
N VAL A 349 -15.75 8.47 23.18
CA VAL A 349 -17.12 8.90 23.47
C VAL A 349 -17.15 10.35 23.91
N HIS A 350 -18.29 11.01 23.72
CA HIS A 350 -18.53 12.31 24.31
C HIS A 350 -19.12 12.13 25.70
N VAL A 351 -18.50 12.74 26.71
CA VAL A 351 -18.92 12.68 28.10
C VAL A 351 -19.32 14.07 28.57
N THR A 352 -20.55 14.16 29.07
CA THR A 352 -21.04 15.33 29.79
C THR A 352 -21.40 14.90 31.21
N ALA A 353 -20.84 15.56 32.22
CA ALA A 353 -21.22 15.34 33.62
C ALA A 353 -21.31 16.69 34.33
N PRO A 354 -22.37 16.95 35.10
CA PRO A 354 -22.59 18.25 35.72
C PRO A 354 -21.72 18.47 36.97
N ASP A 355 -21.24 17.40 37.61
CA ASP A 355 -20.51 17.47 38.89
C ASP A 355 -19.57 16.24 39.07
N THR A 356 -18.75 16.32 40.12
CA THR A 356 -17.84 15.27 40.60
C THR A 356 -18.36 14.68 41.91
N GLU A 357 -18.74 13.40 41.89
CA GLU A 357 -19.28 12.69 43.04
C GLU A 357 -18.20 12.22 44.01
N GLU A 358 -17.03 11.84 43.49
CA GLU A 358 -15.92 11.30 44.29
C GLU A 358 -14.61 12.00 43.89
N PHE A 359 -13.88 12.49 44.89
CA PHE A 359 -12.60 13.14 44.69
C PHE A 359 -11.59 12.65 45.72
N VAL A 360 -10.68 11.78 45.28
CA VAL A 360 -9.58 11.24 46.09
C VAL A 360 -8.26 11.55 45.37
N LEU A 361 -7.42 12.35 46.03
CA LEU A 361 -6.05 12.60 45.62
C LEU A 361 -5.15 12.38 46.84
N GLU A 362 -4.45 11.26 46.89
CA GLU A 362 -3.51 10.94 47.95
C GLU A 362 -2.11 10.81 47.38
N SER A 363 -1.13 11.35 48.10
CA SER A 363 0.27 11.29 47.71
C SER A 363 0.99 10.06 48.29
N ARG A 364 0.40 9.39 49.30
CA ARG A 364 0.96 8.22 49.98
C ARG A 364 -0.15 7.29 50.52
N PRO A 365 -0.45 6.16 49.84
CA PRO A 365 0.06 5.77 48.52
C PRO A 365 -0.39 6.76 47.42
N LEU A 366 0.32 6.77 46.28
CA LEU A 366 -0.11 7.57 45.12
C LEU A 366 -1.44 7.01 44.61
N LEU A 367 -2.53 7.72 44.92
CA LEU A 367 -3.89 7.34 44.54
C LEU A 367 -4.60 8.58 43.99
N ALA A 368 -4.92 8.56 42.70
CA ALA A 368 -5.79 9.56 42.09
C ALA A 368 -7.05 8.85 41.59
N ARG A 369 -8.19 9.18 42.18
CA ARG A 369 -9.51 8.64 41.80
C ARG A 369 -10.52 9.77 41.81
N ILE A 370 -11.02 10.09 40.62
CA ILE A 370 -12.01 11.15 40.41
C ILE A 370 -13.19 10.52 39.68
N VAL A 371 -14.38 10.54 40.28
CA VAL A 371 -15.60 9.97 39.70
C VAL A 371 -16.58 11.08 39.41
N PHE A 372 -16.91 11.25 38.13
CA PHE A 372 -17.94 12.16 37.66
C PHE A 372 -19.31 11.46 37.64
N GLY A 373 -20.37 12.19 37.96
CA GLY A 373 -21.73 11.65 37.91
C GLY A 373 -22.82 12.67 38.24
N PRO A 374 -24.07 12.45 37.75
CA PRO A 374 -24.44 11.43 36.77
C PRO A 374 -23.89 11.79 35.39
N CYS A 375 -23.24 10.82 34.74
CA CYS A 375 -22.68 11.02 33.41
C CYS A 375 -23.70 10.75 32.32
N ARG A 376 -23.67 11.59 31.29
CA ARG A 376 -24.30 11.34 29.99
C ARG A 376 -23.24 11.04 28.95
N ILE A 377 -23.41 9.91 28.26
CA ILE A 377 -22.51 9.45 27.20
C ILE A 377 -23.23 9.52 25.86
N THR A 378 -22.63 10.20 24.91
CA THR A 378 -23.16 10.32 23.54
C THR A 378 -22.08 10.01 22.50
N VAL A 379 -22.53 9.76 21.26
CA VAL A 379 -21.61 9.60 20.13
C VAL A 379 -20.86 10.92 19.93
N PRO A 380 -19.52 10.89 19.72
CA PRO A 380 -18.75 12.11 19.49
C PRO A 380 -19.35 12.94 18.37
N SER A 381 -19.58 14.22 18.64
CA SER A 381 -20.10 15.16 17.66
C SER A 381 -18.99 15.54 16.67
N ASP A 382 -19.30 15.46 15.36
CA ASP A 382 -18.36 15.75 14.25
C ASP A 382 -17.71 17.14 14.28
N ARG A 383 -18.12 18.02 15.21
CA ARG A 383 -17.60 19.38 15.35
C ARG A 383 -16.21 19.47 15.98
N SER A 384 -15.61 18.38 16.49
CA SER A 384 -14.23 18.38 16.98
C SER A 384 -13.27 17.44 16.25
N LEU A 385 -13.68 16.83 15.12
CA LEU A 385 -12.79 16.03 14.25
C LEU A 385 -11.91 16.92 13.36
N GLY A 386 -11.38 17.98 13.95
CA GLY A 386 -10.39 18.88 13.37
C GLY A 386 -8.96 18.53 13.79
N SER A 387 -8.67 17.27 14.15
CA SER A 387 -7.32 16.72 14.08
C SER A 387 -7.37 15.20 14.29
N ALA A 388 -6.71 14.48 13.40
CA ALA A 388 -6.45 13.04 13.40
C ALA A 388 -7.59 12.08 13.02
N ILE A 389 -7.33 11.39 11.90
CA ILE A 389 -7.91 10.12 11.42
C ILE A 389 -9.24 10.23 10.66
N THR A 390 -9.12 10.36 9.34
CA THR A 390 -10.17 9.95 8.38
C THR A 390 -9.65 8.87 7.44
N ARG A 391 -10.57 7.93 7.12
CA ARG A 391 -10.54 6.81 6.14
C ARG A 391 -9.97 5.52 6.73
N PHE A 392 -10.69 4.40 6.82
CA PHE A 392 -11.71 3.80 5.95
C PHE A 392 -12.82 3.17 6.81
N GLY A 393 -14.11 3.21 6.48
CA GLY A 393 -14.70 2.63 5.28
C GLY A 393 -15.48 1.35 5.67
N ARG A 394 -16.66 1.55 6.26
CA ARG A 394 -17.58 0.51 6.76
C ARG A 394 -18.29 -0.17 5.59
N GLY A 395 -17.99 -1.44 5.34
CA GLY A 395 -18.74 -2.31 4.43
C GLY A 395 -19.47 -3.39 5.22
N THR A 396 -20.75 -3.18 5.45
CA THR A 396 -21.68 -4.17 6.02
C THR A 396 -21.96 -5.28 5.01
N SER A 397 -21.81 -6.55 5.40
CA SER A 397 -22.59 -7.66 4.83
C SER A 397 -22.65 -8.85 5.79
N ALA A 398 -23.82 -9.49 5.79
CA ALA A 398 -24.36 -10.37 6.80
C ALA A 398 -23.71 -11.76 6.88
N LEU A 399 -23.67 -12.32 8.10
CA LEU A 399 -23.50 -13.75 8.35
C LEU A 399 -24.79 -14.54 8.00
N PRO A 400 -24.64 -15.77 7.50
CA PRO A 400 -25.46 -16.90 7.92
C PRO A 400 -24.60 -17.99 8.64
N PRO A 401 -25.24 -18.96 9.31
CA PRO A 401 -24.77 -19.53 10.58
C PRO A 401 -23.80 -20.71 10.44
N GLN A 402 -23.01 -20.93 11.50
CA GLN A 402 -22.23 -22.15 11.75
C GLN A 402 -23.11 -23.38 11.98
N PRO A 403 -22.53 -24.58 11.80
CA PRO A 403 -22.76 -25.64 12.77
C PRO A 403 -21.45 -26.28 13.28
N ASN A 404 -21.43 -26.41 14.61
CA ASN A 404 -20.92 -27.50 15.42
C ASN A 404 -19.40 -27.79 15.50
N SER A 405 -18.90 -27.45 16.68
CA SER A 405 -17.95 -28.14 17.55
C SER A 405 -17.63 -29.60 17.22
N ALA A 406 -16.33 -29.92 17.23
CA ALA A 406 -15.82 -31.16 17.78
C ALA A 406 -14.48 -30.86 18.48
N GLU A 407 -14.43 -31.21 19.77
CA GLU A 407 -13.22 -31.33 20.57
C GLU A 407 -12.21 -32.27 19.89
N GLN A 408 -10.93 -31.92 19.95
CA GLN A 408 -9.85 -32.91 19.98
C GLN A 408 -8.62 -32.34 20.70
N THR A 409 -8.44 -32.82 21.92
CA THR A 409 -7.19 -32.93 22.68
C THR A 409 -6.16 -33.77 21.91
N GLY A 410 -4.89 -33.37 21.90
CA GLY A 410 -3.79 -34.28 21.53
C GLY A 410 -2.47 -33.62 21.12
N GLU A 411 -1.49 -33.73 22.03
CA GLU A 411 -0.05 -33.94 21.83
C GLU A 411 0.81 -33.01 20.94
N GLU A 412 1.71 -32.35 21.65
CA GLU A 412 2.98 -31.73 21.25
C GLU A 412 3.87 -32.71 20.45
N THR A 413 4.07 -32.43 19.16
CA THR A 413 5.16 -32.99 18.36
C THR A 413 5.74 -31.91 17.47
N ASP A 414 7.04 -31.60 17.67
CA ASP A 414 7.84 -30.77 16.78
C ASP A 414 7.83 -31.37 15.36
N ALA A 415 7.15 -30.67 14.44
CA ALA A 415 7.13 -30.99 13.02
C ALA A 415 7.85 -29.88 12.23
N PRO A 416 8.52 -30.21 11.11
CA PRO A 416 9.46 -29.32 10.44
C PRO A 416 8.78 -28.10 9.81
N VAL A 417 9.48 -26.98 9.84
CA VAL A 417 9.12 -25.69 9.22
C VAL A 417 8.74 -25.90 7.75
N ALA A 418 7.45 -25.69 7.43
CA ALA A 418 6.98 -25.65 6.06
C ALA A 418 7.07 -24.21 5.51
N PRO A 419 7.65 -23.98 4.31
CA PRO A 419 7.68 -22.66 3.70
C PRO A 419 6.26 -22.16 3.38
N SER A 420 6.02 -20.85 3.54
CA SER A 420 4.74 -20.21 3.22
C SER A 420 4.28 -20.54 1.79
N SER A 421 2.99 -20.81 1.59
CA SER A 421 2.43 -21.12 0.27
C SER A 421 2.53 -19.93 -0.69
N ALA A 422 2.79 -20.21 -1.98
CA ALA A 422 3.00 -19.24 -3.05
C ALA A 422 1.74 -18.45 -3.50
N GLY A 423 0.66 -18.46 -2.70
CA GLY A 423 -0.69 -18.08 -3.14
C GLY A 423 -1.32 -16.86 -2.47
N LEU A 424 -0.58 -16.08 -1.67
CA LEU A 424 -1.12 -14.85 -1.06
C LEU A 424 -0.92 -13.66 -2.02
N ASN A 425 -2.00 -13.18 -2.64
CA ASN A 425 -2.02 -11.98 -3.47
C ASN A 425 -1.94 -10.73 -2.57
N CYS A 426 -0.72 -10.33 -2.22
CA CYS A 426 -0.44 -9.15 -1.42
C CYS A 426 -0.54 -7.90 -2.30
N THR A 427 -1.53 -7.03 -2.04
CA THR A 427 -1.87 -5.86 -2.88
C THR A 427 -0.94 -4.66 -2.70
N THR A 428 0.02 -4.72 -1.77
CA THR A 428 0.94 -3.61 -1.48
C THR A 428 2.35 -4.14 -1.28
N ARG A 429 3.19 -4.02 -2.31
CA ARG A 429 4.65 -4.08 -2.15
C ARG A 429 5.14 -2.66 -1.85
N PRO A 430 5.55 -2.33 -0.61
CA PRO A 430 6.21 -1.05 -0.36
C PRO A 430 7.50 -0.99 -1.21
N PRO A 431 7.87 0.18 -1.75
CA PRO A 431 9.12 0.33 -2.50
C PRO A 431 10.30 0.11 -1.55
N ARG A 432 10.88 -1.08 -1.57
CA ARG A 432 12.05 -1.47 -0.75
C ARG A 432 13.32 -1.50 -1.61
N ASN A 433 14.42 -0.99 -1.07
CA ASN A 433 15.75 -1.22 -1.66
C ASN A 433 16.15 -2.70 -1.51
N ASP A 434 17.18 -3.14 -2.23
CA ASP A 434 17.58 -4.56 -2.26
C ASP A 434 18.05 -5.08 -0.88
N ALA A 435 18.65 -4.21 -0.07
CA ALA A 435 19.09 -4.49 1.29
C ALA A 435 17.91 -4.83 2.23
N GLN A 436 16.85 -4.01 2.23
CA GLN A 436 15.63 -4.26 3.01
C GLN A 436 14.89 -5.53 2.56
N ARG A 437 14.94 -5.84 1.26
CA ARG A 437 14.38 -7.10 0.73
C ARG A 437 15.14 -8.33 1.22
N ALA A 438 16.48 -8.25 1.27
CA ALA A 438 17.31 -9.33 1.80
C ALA A 438 17.05 -9.57 3.30
N MET A 439 16.96 -8.49 4.09
CA MET A 439 16.63 -8.56 5.52
C MET A 439 15.25 -9.20 5.75
N ALA A 440 14.22 -8.74 5.03
CA ALA A 440 12.86 -9.28 5.15
C ALA A 440 12.84 -10.79 4.81
N HIS A 441 13.51 -11.19 3.73
CA HIS A 441 13.63 -12.59 3.35
C HIS A 441 14.30 -13.44 4.45
N ARG A 442 15.35 -12.93 5.12
CA ARG A 442 16.03 -13.62 6.21
C ARG A 442 15.13 -13.80 7.43
N ILE A 443 14.44 -12.74 7.86
CA ILE A 443 13.51 -12.79 9.00
C ILE A 443 12.38 -13.79 8.71
N ARG A 444 11.84 -13.78 7.49
CA ARG A 444 10.78 -14.69 7.07
C ARG A 444 11.18 -16.17 7.14
N GLN A 445 12.43 -16.50 6.88
CA GLN A 445 12.91 -17.90 6.94
C GLN A 445 12.83 -18.48 8.35
N VAL A 446 12.91 -17.64 9.38
CA VAL A 446 12.90 -18.05 10.79
C VAL A 446 11.61 -17.69 11.51
N TRP A 447 10.72 -16.90 10.89
CA TRP A 447 9.49 -16.46 11.53
C TRP A 447 8.43 -17.56 11.58
N ALA A 448 8.30 -18.17 12.77
CA ALA A 448 7.28 -19.17 13.08
C ALA A 448 5.90 -18.54 13.33
N ILE A 449 5.25 -18.05 12.28
CA ILE A 449 3.89 -17.47 12.36
C ILE A 449 2.92 -18.56 12.84
N PRO A 450 2.08 -18.29 13.87
CA PRO A 450 1.01 -19.21 14.27
C PRO A 450 0.13 -19.58 13.07
N GLU A 451 -0.14 -20.88 12.88
CA GLU A 451 -0.86 -21.42 11.72
C GLU A 451 -2.18 -20.68 11.45
N ALA A 452 -2.93 -20.40 12.52
CA ALA A 452 -4.21 -19.69 12.47
C ALA A 452 -4.13 -18.28 11.88
N LEU A 453 -2.95 -17.65 11.91
CA LEU A 453 -2.71 -16.27 11.45
C LEU A 453 -1.99 -16.20 10.12
N ARG A 454 -1.59 -17.33 9.54
CA ARG A 454 -0.85 -17.36 8.27
C ARG A 454 -1.68 -16.82 7.09
N ALA A 455 -3.00 -17.01 7.14
CA ALA A 455 -3.93 -16.51 6.13
C ALA A 455 -4.51 -15.12 6.47
N ASP A 456 -4.14 -14.55 7.62
CA ASP A 456 -4.68 -13.26 8.05
C ASP A 456 -3.93 -12.10 7.38
N ALA A 457 -4.46 -11.61 6.27
CA ALA A 457 -3.92 -10.45 5.55
C ALA A 457 -3.93 -9.14 6.36
N SER A 458 -4.63 -9.10 7.50
CA SER A 458 -4.67 -7.94 8.39
C SER A 458 -3.63 -7.99 9.51
N LEU A 459 -2.88 -9.09 9.65
CA LEU A 459 -1.82 -9.20 10.64
C LEU A 459 -0.67 -8.23 10.30
N LEU A 460 -0.45 -7.25 11.17
CA LEU A 460 0.64 -6.30 11.11
C LEU A 460 1.29 -6.16 12.49
N LEU A 461 2.58 -6.49 12.56
CA LEU A 461 3.40 -6.28 13.75
C LEU A 461 4.52 -5.30 13.42
N THR A 462 4.59 -4.18 14.12
CA THR A 462 5.65 -3.18 13.95
C THR A 462 6.58 -3.21 15.15
N PHE A 463 7.86 -3.46 14.92
CA PHE A 463 8.91 -3.45 15.93
C PHE A 463 9.87 -2.28 15.72
N ALA A 464 10.30 -1.63 16.80
CA ALA A 464 11.45 -0.75 16.80
C ALA A 464 12.71 -1.59 17.11
N VAL A 465 13.67 -1.57 16.20
CA VAL A 465 14.90 -2.38 16.25
C VAL A 465 16.10 -1.44 16.20
N THR A 466 16.94 -1.45 17.24
CA THR A 466 18.14 -0.61 17.31
C THR A 466 19.36 -1.41 16.92
N LEU A 467 20.03 -0.99 15.84
CA LEU A 467 21.20 -1.67 15.27
C LEU A 467 22.47 -0.82 15.42
N ASN A 468 23.62 -1.45 15.69
CA ASN A 468 24.94 -0.80 15.51
C ASN A 468 25.33 -0.74 14.02
N TYR A 469 26.50 -0.16 13.71
CA TYR A 469 27.00 -0.07 12.34
C TYR A 469 27.39 -1.43 11.73
N ASP A 470 27.55 -2.47 12.56
CA ASP A 470 27.77 -3.86 12.14
C ASP A 470 26.45 -4.63 11.95
N ALA A 471 25.31 -3.93 12.03
CA ALA A 471 23.95 -4.46 11.90
C ALA A 471 23.57 -5.51 12.95
N GLU A 472 24.18 -5.47 14.13
CA GLU A 472 23.79 -6.25 15.31
C GLU A 472 22.73 -5.50 16.14
N VAL A 473 21.79 -6.25 16.72
CA VAL A 473 20.78 -5.70 17.62
C VAL A 473 21.43 -5.32 18.96
N THR A 474 21.34 -4.03 19.32
CA THR A 474 22.02 -3.47 20.50
C THR A 474 21.08 -3.08 21.64
N ALA A 475 19.77 -3.10 21.41
CA ALA A 475 18.76 -2.83 22.43
C ALA A 475 17.62 -3.86 22.34
N PRO A 476 16.87 -4.09 23.43
CA PRO A 476 15.67 -4.90 23.38
C PRO A 476 14.73 -4.40 22.29
N LEU A 477 14.21 -5.33 21.50
CA LEU A 477 13.19 -5.06 20.50
C LEU A 477 11.95 -4.50 21.22
N HIS A 478 11.36 -3.43 20.70
CA HIS A 478 10.15 -2.85 21.27
C HIS A 478 8.99 -2.97 20.29
N LEU A 479 7.90 -3.62 20.71
CA LEU A 479 6.66 -3.64 19.93
C LEU A 479 6.04 -2.23 19.93
N VAL A 480 5.91 -1.64 18.75
CA VAL A 480 5.26 -0.34 18.53
C VAL A 480 3.76 -0.53 18.27
N ARG A 481 3.42 -1.59 17.52
CA ARG A 481 2.04 -1.88 17.10
C ARG A 481 1.86 -3.36 16.85
N SER A 482 0.74 -3.92 17.28
CA SER A 482 0.23 -5.22 16.85
C SER A 482 -1.23 -5.06 16.44
N GLN A 483 -1.57 -5.54 15.25
CA GLN A 483 -2.92 -5.45 14.68
C GLN A 483 -3.25 -6.75 13.97
N SER A 484 -4.49 -7.19 14.13
CA SER A 484 -5.12 -8.26 13.37
C SER A 484 -6.63 -8.16 13.59
N GLN A 485 -7.40 -8.43 12.55
CA GLN A 485 -8.87 -8.45 12.59
C GLN A 485 -9.41 -9.84 12.99
N THR A 486 -8.58 -10.88 12.93
CA THR A 486 -9.02 -12.28 13.13
C THR A 486 -8.34 -12.98 14.31
N ALA A 487 -7.21 -12.45 14.79
CA ALA A 487 -6.46 -13.04 15.90
C ALA A 487 -7.18 -12.84 17.24
N THR A 488 -7.26 -13.91 18.00
CA THR A 488 -7.49 -13.80 19.44
C THR A 488 -6.29 -13.13 20.13
N PRO A 489 -6.45 -12.53 21.31
CA PRO A 489 -5.34 -11.93 22.04
C PRO A 489 -4.17 -12.89 22.29
N ALA A 490 -4.46 -14.17 22.58
CA ALA A 490 -3.45 -15.20 22.78
C ALA A 490 -2.67 -15.51 21.49
N GLN A 491 -3.36 -15.58 20.35
CA GLN A 491 -2.71 -15.79 19.05
C GLN A 491 -1.87 -14.58 18.62
N LEU A 492 -2.36 -13.36 18.89
CA LEU A 492 -1.63 -12.14 18.60
C LEU A 492 -0.36 -12.03 19.46
N GLN A 493 -0.45 -12.39 20.75
CA GLN A 493 0.69 -12.46 21.65
C GLN A 493 1.72 -13.51 21.18
N ALA A 494 1.27 -14.70 20.78
CA ALA A 494 2.15 -15.73 20.21
C ALA A 494 2.85 -15.26 18.92
N ALA A 495 2.16 -14.50 18.07
CA ALA A 495 2.74 -13.91 16.87
C ALA A 495 3.79 -12.83 17.19
N VAL A 496 3.55 -12.02 18.22
CA VAL A 496 4.51 -11.02 18.72
C VAL A 496 5.78 -11.71 19.26
N GLU A 497 5.63 -12.76 20.06
CA GLU A 497 6.76 -13.54 20.59
C GLU A 497 7.54 -14.25 19.47
N ALA A 498 6.84 -14.79 18.47
CA ALA A 498 7.47 -15.33 17.28
C ALA A 498 8.23 -14.26 16.48
N GLY A 499 7.68 -13.05 16.37
CA GLY A 499 8.34 -11.91 15.70
C GLY A 499 9.59 -11.45 16.45
N HIS A 500 9.53 -11.37 17.78
CA HIS A 500 10.69 -11.07 18.63
C HIS A 500 11.83 -12.08 18.42
N ARG A 501 11.52 -13.38 18.45
CA ARG A 501 12.50 -14.44 18.20
C ARG A 501 13.08 -14.35 16.79
N ALA A 502 12.23 -14.20 15.78
CA ALA A 502 12.65 -14.15 14.39
C ALA A 502 13.64 -13.01 14.11
N ILE A 503 13.39 -11.80 14.62
CA ILE A 503 14.30 -10.67 14.45
C ILE A 503 15.61 -10.89 15.22
N GLY A 504 15.53 -11.44 16.43
CA GLY A 504 16.71 -11.74 17.25
C GLY A 504 17.61 -12.81 16.64
N GLU A 505 17.02 -13.89 16.12
CA GLU A 505 17.74 -15.02 15.50
C GLU A 505 18.28 -14.69 14.10
N ALA A 506 17.59 -13.82 13.36
CA ALA A 506 18.03 -13.41 12.03
C ALA A 506 19.16 -12.38 12.07
N ALA A 507 19.33 -11.65 13.17
CA ALA A 507 20.43 -10.71 13.36
C ALA A 507 21.77 -11.45 13.51
N PRO A 508 22.90 -10.89 13.02
CA PRO A 508 23.04 -9.57 12.40
C PRO A 508 22.54 -9.48 10.95
N PHE A 509 22.25 -8.26 10.48
CA PHE A 509 21.74 -7.96 9.13
C PHE A 509 22.76 -7.24 8.23
N PRO A 510 23.88 -7.89 7.86
CA PRO A 510 24.99 -7.24 7.14
C PRO A 510 24.57 -6.65 5.78
N GLU A 511 23.50 -7.16 5.18
CA GLU A 511 22.87 -6.62 3.95
C GLU A 511 22.46 -5.15 4.06
N LEU A 512 22.21 -4.62 5.27
CA LEU A 512 21.84 -3.22 5.48
C LEU A 512 23.00 -2.26 5.22
N GLY A 513 24.26 -2.71 5.32
CA GLY A 513 25.44 -1.87 5.09
C GLY A 513 25.36 -0.53 5.83
N THR A 514 25.48 0.58 5.09
CA THR A 514 25.43 1.94 5.66
C THR A 514 24.08 2.37 6.21
N PHE A 515 23.02 1.57 6.02
CA PHE A 515 21.71 1.82 6.63
C PHE A 515 21.62 1.27 8.07
N ALA A 516 22.61 0.50 8.51
CA ALA A 516 22.79 0.13 9.91
C ALA A 516 23.36 1.31 10.72
N GLY A 517 23.10 1.36 12.04
CA GLY A 517 23.57 2.44 12.93
C GLY A 517 22.47 3.35 13.49
N GLY A 518 21.34 2.79 13.92
CA GLY A 518 20.23 3.53 14.51
C GLY A 518 19.01 2.66 14.81
N THR A 519 17.92 3.30 15.25
CA THR A 519 16.63 2.62 15.44
C THR A 519 15.81 2.65 14.15
N MET A 520 15.42 1.48 13.66
CA MET A 520 14.55 1.32 12.50
C MET A 520 13.24 0.65 12.87
N GLN A 521 12.19 0.94 12.10
CA GLN A 521 10.90 0.25 12.22
C GLN A 521 10.87 -0.94 11.26
N VAL A 522 10.55 -2.11 11.81
CA VAL A 522 10.42 -3.38 11.07
C VAL A 522 8.96 -3.80 11.15
N ASP A 523 8.29 -3.75 10.00
CA ASP A 523 6.92 -4.23 9.84
C ASP A 523 6.94 -5.69 9.37
N LEU A 524 6.37 -6.58 10.19
CA LEU A 524 6.16 -7.99 9.86
C LEU A 524 4.71 -8.21 9.48
N THR A 525 4.50 -8.81 8.31
CA THR A 525 3.17 -9.23 7.83
C THR A 525 3.28 -10.64 7.26
N PRO A 526 2.22 -11.47 7.25
CA PRO A 526 2.29 -12.81 6.67
C PRO A 526 2.77 -12.84 5.20
N CYS A 527 2.64 -11.71 4.52
CA CYS A 527 3.04 -11.47 3.15
C CYS A 527 4.54 -11.16 2.97
N ASP A 528 5.18 -10.49 3.94
CA ASP A 528 6.46 -9.78 3.80
C ASP A 528 7.41 -10.03 4.97
#